data_AF-A0A376TER6-F1
#
_entry.id   AF-A0A376TER6-F1
#
_cell.length_a   1.000
_cell.length_b   1.000
_cell.length_c   1.000
_cell.angle_alpha   90.00
_cell.angle_beta   90.00
_cell.angle_gamma   90.00
#
_symmetry.space_group_name_H-M   'P 1'
#
loop_
_entity.id
_entity.type
_entity.pdbx_description
1 polymer ?
#
loop_
_entity_poly.entity_id
_entity_poly.type
_entity_poly.pdbx_seq_one_letter_code
_entity_poly.pdbx_strand_id
1 'polypeptide(L)' 'MKINYPLLALAIGAFGIGTTEFSPMGLLPVIARGVDVSIPAAGMLISAYAVGVMVGAPLMTLLLSHRARRSALIS' A
#
# COMPACT_ATOMS: atom_id res chain seq x y z
N MET A 1 30.30 4.63 -7.17
CA MET A 1 28.99 5.13 -6.66
C MET A 1 28.89 4.74 -5.19
N LYS A 2 28.62 5.67 -4.27
CA LYS A 2 28.43 5.35 -2.84
C LYS A 2 26.98 4.90 -2.64
N ILE A 3 26.78 3.80 -1.92
CA ILE A 3 25.43 3.33 -1.56
C ILE A 3 24.82 4.32 -0.56
N ASN A 4 23.59 4.77 -0.85
CA ASN A 4 22.83 5.64 0.03
C ASN A 4 21.89 4.78 0.90
N TYR A 5 22.31 4.48 2.13
CA TYR A 5 21.58 3.62 3.06
C TYR A 5 20.14 4.09 3.36
N PRO A 6 19.88 5.39 3.61
CA PRO A 6 18.50 5.89 3.71
C PRO A 6 17.63 5.56 2.50
N LEU A 7 18.18 5.71 1.30
CA LEU A 7 17.46 5.45 0.06
C LEU A 7 17.20 3.95 -0.14
N LEU A 8 18.14 3.10 0.27
CA LEU A 8 17.95 1.66 0.31
C LEU A 8 16.84 1.26 1.30
N ALA A 9 16.82 1.86 2.49
CA ALA A 9 15.76 1.61 3.47
C ALA A 9 14.38 2.02 2.94
N LEU A 10 14.28 3.19 2.31
CA LEU A 10 13.05 3.64 1.65
C LEU A 10 12.64 2.71 0.50
N ALA A 11 13.59 2.25 -0.30
CA ALA A 11 13.32 1.32 -1.40
C ALA A 11 12.79 -0.04 -0.90
N ILE A 12 13.40 -0.60 0.15
CA ILE A 12 12.94 -1.84 0.79
C ILE A 12 11.53 -1.65 1.38
N GLY A 13 11.29 -0.53 2.06
CA GLY A 13 9.97 -0.21 2.60
C GLY A 13 8.90 -0.09 1.51
N ALA A 14 9.17 0.68 0.46
CA ALA A 14 8.26 0.83 -0.68
C ALA A 14 8.02 -0.49 -1.42
N PHE A 15 9.06 -1.33 -1.55
CA PHE A 15 8.93 -2.66 -2.14
C PHE A 15 8.05 -3.59 -1.31
N GLY A 16 8.24 -3.63 0.01
CA GLY A 16 7.43 -4.41 0.92
C GLY A 16 5.96 -4.00 0.86
N ILE A 17 5.70 -2.69 0.97
CA ILE A 17 4.35 -2.11 0.85
C ILE A 17 3.71 -2.50 -0.48
N GLY A 18 4.39 -2.25 -1.61
CA GLY A 18 3.87 -2.62 -2.92
C GLY A 18 3.60 -4.11 -3.05
N THR A 19 4.50 -4.97 -2.57
CA THR A 19 4.29 -6.43 -2.60
C THR A 19 3.03 -6.83 -1.85
N THR A 20 2.82 -6.30 -0.65
CA THR A 20 1.64 -6.63 0.16
C THR A 20 0.33 -6.11 -0.44
N GLU A 21 0.35 -4.93 -1.08
CA GLU A 21 -0.84 -4.30 -1.64
C GLU A 21 -1.26 -4.90 -2.99
N PHE A 22 -0.29 -5.32 -3.82
CA PHE A 22 -0.57 -5.83 -5.17
C PHE A 22 -0.67 -7.36 -5.24
N SER A 23 -0.07 -8.11 -4.31
CA SER A 23 -0.16 -9.59 -4.28
C SER A 23 -1.59 -10.15 -4.29
N PRO A 24 -2.57 -9.57 -3.57
CA PRO A 24 -3.95 -10.04 -3.61
C PRO A 24 -4.60 -10.05 -5.00
N MET A 25 -4.15 -9.17 -5.91
CA MET A 25 -4.69 -9.10 -7.27
C MET A 25 -4.35 -10.36 -8.08
N GLY A 26 -3.14 -10.89 -7.91
CA GLY A 26 -2.70 -12.14 -8.53
C GLY A 26 -3.26 -13.39 -7.83
N LEU A 27 -3.57 -13.28 -6.54
CA LEU A 27 -4.07 -14.38 -5.71
C LEU A 27 -5.59 -14.39 -5.55
N LEU A 28 -6.32 -13.49 -6.23
CA LEU A 28 -7.75 -13.30 -6.05
C LEU A 28 -8.58 -14.60 -6.14
N PRO A 29 -8.33 -15.52 -7.09
CA PRO A 29 -9.05 -16.80 -7.14
C PRO A 29 -8.75 -17.72 -5.94
N VAL A 30 -7.54 -17.65 -5.38
CA VAL A 30 -7.15 -18.41 -4.19
C VAL A 30 -7.87 -17.85 -2.96
N ILE A 31 -7.89 -16.53 -2.82
CA ILE A 31 -8.59 -15.83 -1.73
C ILE A 31 -10.09 -16.15 -1.79
N ALA A 32 -10.72 -16.04 -2.97
CA ALA A 32 -12.14 -16.33 -3.16
C ALA A 32 -12.50 -17.76 -2.73
N ARG A 33 -11.67 -18.76 -3.11
CA ARG A 33 -11.85 -20.16 -2.66
C ARG A 33 -11.61 -20.33 -1.16
N GLY A 34 -10.64 -19.64 -0.58
CA GLY A 34 -10.28 -19.77 0.83
C GLY A 34 -11.36 -19.24 1.79
N VAL A 35 -12.24 -18.35 1.32
CA VAL A 35 -13.34 -17.78 2.11
C VAL A 35 -14.73 -18.15 1.56
N ASP A 36 -14.79 -19.10 0.61
CA ASP A 36 -16.01 -19.61 -0.05
C ASP A 36 -16.93 -18.52 -0.62
N VAL A 37 -16.35 -17.59 -1.38
CA VAL A 37 -17.10 -16.52 -2.07
C VAL A 37 -16.80 -16.52 -3.57
N SER A 38 -17.66 -15.86 -4.35
CA SER A 38 -17.42 -15.65 -5.76
C SER A 38 -16.24 -14.71 -6.02
N ILE A 39 -15.56 -14.87 -7.16
CA ILE A 39 -14.44 -14.00 -7.56
C ILE A 39 -14.85 -12.52 -7.60
N PRO A 40 -16.02 -12.12 -8.16
CA PRO A 40 -16.48 -10.73 -8.12
C PRO A 40 -16.64 -10.20 -6.69
N ALA A 41 -17.16 -11.02 -5.77
CA ALA A 41 -17.30 -10.62 -4.37
C ALA A 41 -15.95 -10.42 -3.70
N ALA A 42 -14.98 -11.32 -3.92
CA ALA A 42 -13.61 -11.13 -3.45
C ALA A 42 -12.95 -9.87 -4.08
N GLY A 43 -13.27 -9.58 -5.35
CA GLY A 43 -12.78 -8.40 -6.06
C GLY A 43 -13.18 -7.07 -5.42
N MET A 44 -14.31 -7.04 -4.69
CA MET A 44 -14.75 -5.84 -3.96
C MET A 44 -13.74 -5.39 -2.90
N LEU A 45 -12.90 -6.30 -2.37
CA LEU A 45 -11.81 -5.96 -1.45
C LEU A 45 -10.80 -5.02 -2.12
N ILE A 46 -10.45 -5.31 -3.37
CA ILE A 46 -9.51 -4.49 -4.15
C ILE A 46 -10.12 -3.13 -4.46
N SER A 47 -11.40 -3.09 -4.84
CA SER A 47 -12.10 -1.83 -5.10
C SER A 47 -12.22 -0.96 -3.84
N ALA A 48 -12.58 -1.55 -2.70
CA ALA A 48 -12.65 -0.84 -1.42
C ALA A 48 -11.27 -0.30 -1.01
N TYR A 49 -10.22 -1.09 -1.18
CA TYR A 49 -8.83 -0.65 -0.97
C TYR A 49 -8.46 0.54 -1.87
N ALA A 50 -8.75 0.46 -3.18
CA ALA A 50 -8.45 1.53 -4.13
C ALA A 50 -9.14 2.85 -3.76
N VAL A 51 -10.41 2.80 -3.33
CA VAL A 51 -11.13 3.98 -2.82
C VAL A 51 -10.47 4.51 -1.55
N GLY A 52 -10.09 3.63 -0.63
CA GLY A 52 -9.37 3.97 0.58
C GLY A 52 -8.05 4.72 0.30
N VAL A 53 -7.25 4.24 -0.66
CA VAL A 53 -6.00 4.91 -1.07
C VAL A 53 -6.27 6.23 -1.77
N MET A 54 -7.23 6.27 -2.69
CA MET A 54 -7.62 7.47 -3.43
C MET A 54 -7.95 8.64 -2.51
N VAL A 55 -8.60 8.36 -1.38
CA VAL A 55 -8.97 9.38 -0.40
C VAL A 55 -7.88 9.57 0.66
N GLY A 56 -7.33 8.46 1.17
CA GLY A 56 -6.37 8.45 2.27
C GLY A 56 -5.04 9.12 1.92
N ALA A 57 -4.50 8.89 0.72
CA ALA A 57 -3.21 9.46 0.34
C ALA A 57 -3.24 11.01 0.24
N PRO A 58 -4.23 11.66 -0.42
CA PRO A 58 -4.37 13.10 -0.39
C PRO A 58 -4.59 13.66 1.02
N LEU A 59 -5.45 13.02 1.82
CA LEU A 59 -5.71 13.45 3.20
C LEU A 59 -4.45 13.39 4.06
N MET A 60 -3.71 12.30 4.01
CA MET A 60 -2.44 12.17 4.72
C MET A 60 -1.41 13.18 4.23
N THR A 61 -1.34 13.41 2.92
CA THR A 61 -0.43 14.41 2.35
C THR A 61 -0.76 15.81 2.87
N LEU A 62 -2.03 16.18 2.93
CA LEU A 62 -2.48 17.47 3.49
C LEU A 62 -2.12 17.59 4.97
N LEU A 63 -2.42 16.57 5.78
CA LEU A 63 -2.16 16.55 7.22
C LEU A 63 -0.66 16.62 7.55
N LEU A 64 0.19 15.98 6.74
CA LEU A 64 1.63 15.93 6.96
C LEU A 64 2.40 17.03 6.20
N SER A 65 1.74 17.82 5.34
CA SER A 65 2.37 18.82 4.46
C SER A 65 3.22 19.86 5.18
N HIS A 66 2.84 20.24 6.40
CA HIS A 66 3.55 21.23 7.21
C HIS A 66 4.65 20.62 8.11
N ARG A 67 4.80 19.29 8.15
CA ARG A 67 5.87 18.63 8.92
C ARG A 67 7.12 18.46 8.06
N ALA A 68 8.29 18.60 8.69
CA ALA A 68 9.54 18.24 8.04
C ALA A 68 9.49 16.77 7.57
N ARG A 69 9.93 16.47 6.34
CA ARG A 69 9.83 15.12 5.71
C ARG A 69 10.33 14.00 6.62
N ARG A 70 11.38 14.27 7.39
CA ARG A 70 11.94 13.32 8.37
C ARG A 70 11.01 13.10 9.56
N SER A 71 10.35 14.13 10.06
CA SER A 71 9.36 13.98 11.13
C SER A 71 8.09 13.29 10.61
N ALA A 72 7.65 13.62 9.39
CA ALA A 72 6.50 12.97 8.75
C ALA A 72 6.65 11.43 8.58
N LEU A 73 7.89 10.92 8.52
CA LEU A 73 8.16 9.49 8.29
C LEU A 73 8.49 8.69 9.56
N ILE A 74 8.95 9.35 10.63
CA ILE A 74 9.50 8.67 11.83
C ILE A 74 8.84 9.12 13.13
N SER A 75 8.13 10.27 13.13
CA SER A 75 7.41 10.80 14.29
C SER A 75 5.96 10.35 14.26
#